data_AF-A0A848CXY8-F1
#
_entry.id   AF-A0A848CXY8-F1
#
_cell.length_a   1.000
_cell.length_b   1.000
_cell.length_c   1.000
_cell.angle_alpha   90.00
_cell.angle_beta   90.00
_cell.angle_gamma   90.00
#
_symmetry.space_group_name_H-M   'P 1'
#
loop_
_entity.id
_entity.type
_entity.pdbx_description
1 polymer ?
#
loop_
_entity_poly.entity_id
_entity_poly.type
_entity_poly.pdbx_seq_one_letter_code
_entity_poly.pdbx_strand_id
1 'polypeptide(L)'
;MPRKSKNKFNIHGDIISIMREGWEQMAFATYREDYYEELSTHTWTLSNGYPTNATLGGGLHRYMMAKWYGDDVLRDLTEKGYVVDHMNNDHMDCRISNLEFLKYNRNVAKGQYLDKEAKQMRYRLAVSLFKDFSTGCYQITIGCNDHIVAKDSVGQERHINTIKILCNCDYLLVVLDAEAILTEYEAAGKFSIANLHCCDKRIEEAIDMKLTDEEKNQAFVIRDGVPYMVIGNGKNFLNSINYEKGWLPPGK
;
A
#
# COMPACT_ATOMS: atom_id res chain seq x y z
N MET A 1 19.92 -10.85 34.18
CA MET A 1 19.72 -11.14 32.75
C MET A 1 18.84 -10.07 32.15
N PRO A 2 19.16 -9.50 30.97
CA PRO A 2 18.22 -8.61 30.29
C PRO A 2 16.90 -9.35 30.10
N ARG A 3 15.79 -8.71 30.45
CA ARG A 3 14.48 -9.33 30.35
C ARG A 3 14.17 -9.49 28.86
N LYS A 4 14.18 -10.72 28.37
CA LYS A 4 13.89 -11.02 26.95
C LYS A 4 12.50 -10.48 26.60
N SER A 5 12.37 -9.86 25.43
CA SER A 5 11.08 -9.41 24.92
C SER A 5 10.06 -10.56 24.92
N LYS A 6 8.80 -10.23 25.20
CA LYS A 6 7.69 -11.21 25.09
C LYS A 6 7.23 -11.42 23.65
N ASN A 7 7.72 -10.63 22.71
CA ASN A 7 7.41 -10.77 21.28
C ASN A 7 8.41 -11.74 20.62
N LYS A 8 7.97 -12.38 19.54
CA LYS A 8 8.81 -13.10 18.58
C LYS A 8 9.10 -12.18 17.41
N PHE A 9 10.35 -12.17 16.97
CA PHE A 9 10.83 -11.37 15.84
C PHE A 9 11.47 -12.31 14.82
N ASN A 10 11.09 -12.21 13.54
CA ASN A 10 11.76 -12.91 12.46
C ASN A 10 12.09 -11.94 11.32
N ILE A 11 13.28 -12.08 10.74
CA ILE A 11 13.72 -11.28 9.59
C ILE A 11 13.44 -12.07 8.31
N HIS A 12 12.78 -11.41 7.36
CA HIS A 12 12.49 -11.92 6.03
C HIS A 12 12.93 -10.87 5.00
N GLY A 13 14.18 -10.95 4.56
CA GLY A 13 14.78 -9.92 3.70
C GLY A 13 14.88 -8.58 4.43
N ASP A 14 14.20 -7.56 3.91
CA ASP A 14 14.12 -6.21 4.49
C ASP A 14 12.91 -6.01 5.41
N ILE A 15 12.25 -7.08 5.85
CA ILE A 15 11.07 -7.02 6.72
C ILE A 15 11.34 -7.74 8.04
N ILE A 16 10.95 -7.11 9.14
CA ILE A 16 10.83 -7.73 10.46
C ILE A 16 9.35 -8.07 10.67
N SER A 17 9.03 -9.35 10.88
CA SER A 17 7.73 -9.76 11.41
C SER A 17 7.80 -9.78 12.93
N ILE A 18 6.78 -9.21 13.58
CA ILE A 18 6.65 -9.10 15.03
C ILE A 18 5.33 -9.74 15.43
N MET A 19 5.40 -10.72 16.32
CA MET A 19 4.22 -11.43 16.81
C MET A 19 4.28 -11.61 18.32
N ARG A 20 3.12 -11.67 18.96
CA ARG A 20 2.99 -12.06 20.35
C ARG A 20 1.81 -12.99 20.51
N GLU A 21 1.93 -13.93 21.44
CA GLU A 21 0.80 -14.79 21.80
C GLU A 21 -0.44 -13.96 22.16
N GLY A 22 -1.56 -14.30 21.54
CA GLY A 22 -2.83 -13.58 21.66
C GLY A 22 -3.04 -12.44 20.66
N TRP A 23 -2.08 -12.14 19.78
CA TRP A 23 -2.33 -11.25 18.65
C TRP A 23 -3.01 -12.01 17.51
N GLU A 24 -4.02 -11.40 16.88
CA GLU A 24 -4.72 -11.96 15.72
C GLU A 24 -3.94 -11.75 14.41
N GLN A 25 -3.03 -10.77 14.39
CA GLN A 25 -2.29 -10.36 13.19
C GLN A 25 -0.81 -10.11 13.52
N MET A 26 0.06 -10.33 12.53
CA MET A 26 1.47 -9.98 12.63
C MET A 26 1.66 -8.49 12.39
N ALA A 27 2.53 -7.85 13.18
CA ALA A 27 3.02 -6.53 12.84
C ALA A 27 4.27 -6.64 11.95
N PHE A 28 4.46 -5.64 11.11
CA PHE A 28 5.60 -5.56 10.20
C PHE A 28 6.34 -4.24 10.40
N ALA A 29 7.66 -4.31 10.33
CA ALA A 29 8.54 -3.14 10.26
C ALA A 29 9.60 -3.39 9.19
N THR A 30 10.18 -2.35 8.61
CA THR A 30 11.33 -2.54 7.72
C THR A 30 12.56 -2.86 8.58
N TYR A 31 13.45 -3.72 8.09
CA TYR A 31 14.69 -4.11 8.75
C TYR A 31 15.81 -3.12 8.45
N ARG A 32 16.57 -2.77 9.48
CA ARG A 32 17.88 -2.11 9.39
C ARG A 32 18.71 -2.57 10.59
N GLU A 33 19.98 -2.85 10.36
CA GLU A 33 20.85 -3.47 11.36
C GLU A 33 21.05 -2.60 12.60
N ASP A 34 21.17 -1.28 12.42
CA ASP A 34 21.49 -0.29 13.44
C ASP A 34 20.44 -0.13 14.55
N TYR A 35 19.17 -0.48 14.32
CA TYR A 35 18.11 -0.41 15.35
C TYR A 35 17.49 -1.77 15.70
N TYR A 36 17.86 -2.86 15.01
CA TYR A 36 17.21 -4.15 15.19
C TYR A 36 17.33 -4.68 16.62
N GLU A 37 18.50 -4.54 17.24
CA GLU A 37 18.72 -4.98 18.63
C GLU A 37 17.82 -4.20 19.61
N GLU A 38 17.72 -2.88 19.46
CA GLU A 38 16.86 -2.05 20.29
C GLU A 38 15.38 -2.43 20.12
N LEU A 39 14.91 -2.56 18.87
CA LEU A 39 13.53 -2.94 18.58
C LEU A 39 13.17 -4.33 19.15
N SER A 40 14.08 -5.30 19.04
CA SER A 40 13.82 -6.71 19.41
C SER A 40 14.01 -7.02 20.89
N THR A 41 14.74 -6.18 21.62
CA THR A 41 14.88 -6.29 23.09
C THR A 41 13.68 -5.74 23.85
N HIS A 42 12.88 -4.87 23.23
CA HIS A 42 11.70 -4.27 23.83
C HIS A 42 10.42 -5.09 23.58
N THR A 43 9.52 -5.09 24.57
CA THR A 43 8.21 -5.75 24.44
C THR A 43 7.18 -4.78 23.88
N TRP A 44 6.57 -5.16 22.76
CA TRP A 44 5.47 -4.44 22.12
C TRP A 44 4.11 -5.00 22.57
N THR A 45 3.17 -4.09 22.82
CA THR A 45 1.77 -4.37 23.17
C THR A 45 0.84 -3.75 22.14
N LEU A 46 -0.42 -4.20 22.08
CA LEU A 46 -1.42 -3.50 21.26
C LEU A 46 -2.16 -2.47 22.10
N SER A 47 -2.33 -1.28 21.54
CA SER A 47 -3.21 -0.24 22.05
C SER A 47 -4.00 0.33 20.88
N ASN A 48 -5.34 0.19 20.91
CA ASN A 48 -6.23 0.59 19.81
C ASN A 48 -5.80 0.03 18.43
N GLY A 49 -5.33 -1.21 18.41
CA GLY A 49 -4.83 -1.88 17.20
C GLY A 49 -3.41 -1.51 16.80
N TYR A 50 -2.73 -0.57 17.47
CA TYR A 50 -1.35 -0.21 17.18
C TYR A 50 -0.37 -0.99 18.05
N PRO A 51 0.75 -1.51 17.49
CA PRO A 51 1.90 -1.92 18.26
C PRO A 51 2.53 -0.71 18.97
N THR A 52 2.68 -0.78 20.29
CA THR A 52 3.21 0.30 21.12
C THR A 52 4.23 -0.20 22.15
N ASN A 53 5.18 0.69 22.48
CA ASN A 53 6.12 0.56 23.57
C ASN A 53 6.42 1.96 24.16
N ALA A 54 6.16 2.15 25.46
CA ALA A 54 6.32 3.45 26.10
C ALA A 54 7.79 3.93 26.17
N THR A 55 8.74 3.01 26.35
CA THR A 55 10.18 3.33 26.40
C THR A 55 10.69 3.86 25.06
N LEU A 56 10.18 3.31 23.96
CA LEU A 56 10.58 3.66 22.58
C LEU A 56 9.71 4.77 21.96
N GLY A 57 9.04 5.59 22.79
CA GLY A 57 8.30 6.75 22.30
C GLY A 57 6.89 6.46 21.78
N GLY A 58 6.30 5.33 22.14
CA GLY A 58 4.89 5.00 21.86
C GLY A 58 4.73 4.05 20.69
N GLY A 59 4.07 4.49 19.61
CA GLY A 59 3.71 3.65 18.47
C GLY A 59 4.91 3.18 17.65
N LEU A 60 4.88 1.93 17.19
CA LEU A 60 5.92 1.35 16.33
C LEU A 60 6.11 2.17 15.05
N HIS A 61 5.03 2.67 14.45
CA HIS A 61 5.09 3.55 13.28
C HIS A 61 5.83 4.88 13.58
N ARG A 62 5.69 5.44 14.78
CA ARG A 62 6.44 6.65 15.18
C ARG A 62 7.91 6.33 15.39
N TYR A 63 8.20 5.22 16.08
CA TYR A 63 9.55 4.73 16.28
C TYR A 63 10.27 4.52 14.93
N MET A 64 9.60 3.86 13.99
CA MET A 64 10.06 3.71 12.62
C MET A 64 10.39 5.06 11.99
N MET A 65 9.45 6.01 11.96
CA MET A 65 9.69 7.34 11.38
C MET A 65 10.86 8.08 12.04
N ALA A 66 11.02 8.00 13.36
CA ALA A 66 12.16 8.57 14.07
C ALA A 66 13.50 7.96 13.61
N LYS A 67 13.56 6.64 13.42
CA LYS A 67 14.78 5.96 12.96
C LYS A 67 15.17 6.32 11.53
N TRP A 68 14.23 6.69 10.66
CA TRP A 68 14.54 7.09 9.28
C TRP A 68 14.75 8.58 9.09
N TYR A 69 13.97 9.42 9.75
CA TYR A 69 14.00 10.87 9.54
C TYR A 69 14.71 11.64 10.65
N GLY A 70 14.93 11.03 11.81
CA GLY A 70 15.45 11.69 13.01
C GLY A 70 14.33 12.09 13.98
N ASP A 71 14.63 12.00 15.28
CA ASP A 71 13.72 12.40 16.36
C ASP A 71 13.35 13.89 16.30
N ASP A 72 14.28 14.73 15.85
CA ASP A 72 14.09 16.17 15.67
C ASP A 72 13.07 16.47 14.55
N VAL A 73 13.15 15.76 13.42
CA VAL A 73 12.17 15.88 12.33
C VAL A 73 10.80 15.39 12.75
N LEU A 74 10.71 14.24 13.42
CA LEU A 74 9.44 13.72 13.94
C LEU A 74 8.80 14.71 14.92
N ARG A 75 9.59 15.30 15.83
CA ARG A 75 9.11 16.28 16.79
C ARG A 75 8.63 17.56 16.11
N ASP A 76 9.44 18.15 15.23
CA ASP A 76 9.10 19.39 14.51
C ASP A 76 7.80 19.25 13.70
N LEU A 77 7.64 18.14 12.96
CA LEU A 77 6.43 17.86 12.21
C LEU A 77 5.22 17.61 13.12
N THR A 78 5.41 16.90 14.24
CA THR A 78 4.35 16.69 15.24
C THR A 78 3.90 18.05 15.82
N GLU A 79 4.82 18.94 16.18
CA GLU A 79 4.53 20.30 16.68
C GLU A 79 3.81 21.15 15.63
N LYS A 80 4.13 20.94 14.35
CA LYS A 80 3.42 21.54 13.21
C LYS A 80 2.08 20.86 12.90
N GLY A 81 1.61 19.91 13.71
CA GLY A 81 0.30 19.27 13.56
C GLY A 81 0.24 18.18 12.47
N TYR A 82 1.38 17.60 12.10
CA TYR A 82 1.43 16.37 11.31
C TYR A 82 1.32 15.14 12.23
N VAL A 83 0.76 14.08 11.67
CA VAL A 83 0.75 12.73 12.24
C VAL A 83 1.44 11.78 11.27
N VAL A 84 1.78 10.58 11.74
CA VAL A 84 2.29 9.51 10.89
C VAL A 84 1.09 8.70 10.39
N ASP A 85 0.81 8.82 9.10
CA ASP A 85 -0.22 8.09 8.38
C ASP A 85 0.27 6.69 7.99
N HIS A 86 -0.66 5.74 7.92
CA HIS A 86 -0.43 4.43 7.30
C HIS A 86 -1.12 4.45 5.95
N MET A 87 -0.36 4.40 4.85
CA MET A 87 -0.90 4.55 3.50
C MET A 87 -2.00 3.55 3.19
N ASN A 88 -1.84 2.30 3.63
CA ASN A 88 -2.82 1.22 3.49
C ASN A 88 -3.88 1.14 4.61
N ASN A 89 -3.83 2.06 5.59
CA ASN A 89 -4.68 2.09 6.78
C ASN A 89 -4.63 0.81 7.65
N ASP A 90 -3.51 0.08 7.60
CA ASP A 90 -3.23 -1.06 8.49
C ASP A 90 -2.23 -0.65 9.57
N HIS A 91 -2.72 -0.55 10.81
CA HIS A 91 -1.94 -0.16 11.99
C HIS A 91 -0.82 -1.14 12.35
N MET A 92 -0.89 -2.37 11.83
CA MET A 92 0.11 -3.41 12.05
C MET A 92 1.23 -3.32 11.02
N ASP A 93 1.04 -2.62 9.90
CA ASP A 93 2.04 -2.45 8.86
C ASP A 93 2.84 -1.15 9.04
N CYS A 94 3.86 -1.21 9.90
CA CYS A 94 4.79 -0.13 10.18
C CYS A 94 6.04 -0.18 9.28
N ARG A 95 5.99 -0.84 8.11
CA ARG A 95 7.10 -0.78 7.14
C ARG A 95 7.25 0.64 6.62
N ILE A 96 8.49 1.09 6.43
CA ILE A 96 8.74 2.49 6.08
C ILE A 96 8.04 2.91 4.79
N SER A 97 8.00 2.03 3.80
CA SER A 97 7.30 2.22 2.52
C SER A 97 5.78 2.42 2.62
N ASN A 98 5.20 2.18 3.80
CA ASN A 98 3.79 2.35 4.10
C ASN A 98 3.52 3.54 5.04
N LEU A 99 4.55 4.29 5.45
CA LEU A 99 4.42 5.39 6.40
C LEU A 99 4.76 6.74 5.75
N GLU A 100 4.00 7.77 6.11
CA GLU A 100 4.25 9.15 5.70
C GLU A 100 3.71 10.16 6.71
N PHE A 101 4.26 11.37 6.70
CA PHE A 101 3.71 12.49 7.45
C PHE A 101 2.52 13.12 6.72
N LEU A 102 1.39 13.24 7.41
CA LEU A 102 0.19 13.91 6.90
C LEU A 102 -0.40 14.82 7.96
N LYS A 103 -0.92 15.99 7.58
CA LYS A 103 -1.63 16.88 8.52
C LYS A 103 -2.80 16.15 9.17
N TYR A 104 -2.99 16.33 10.48
CA TYR A 104 -4.02 15.61 11.25
C TYR A 104 -5.41 15.64 10.59
N ASN A 105 -5.89 16.81 10.17
CA ASN A 105 -7.19 16.95 9.52
C ASN A 105 -7.26 16.21 8.16
N ARG A 106 -6.15 16.17 7.42
CA ARG A 106 -6.07 15.43 6.16
C ARG A 106 -6.02 13.92 6.39
N ASN A 107 -5.33 13.46 7.42
CA ASN A 107 -5.35 12.05 7.86
C ASN A 107 -6.76 11.60 8.25
N VAL A 108 -7.48 12.43 9.01
CA VAL A 108 -8.88 12.15 9.36
C VAL A 108 -9.75 12.10 8.10
N ALA A 109 -9.58 13.04 7.15
CA ALA A 109 -10.32 13.03 5.89
C ALA A 109 -10.04 11.77 5.06
N LYS A 110 -8.76 11.41 4.87
CA LYS A 110 -8.34 10.17 4.19
C LYS A 110 -9.02 8.93 4.79
N GLY A 111 -9.07 8.85 6.13
CA GLY A 111 -9.73 7.75 6.84
C GLY A 111 -11.25 7.68 6.61
N GLN A 112 -11.93 8.81 6.43
CA GLN A 112 -13.38 8.87 6.21
C GLN A 112 -13.77 8.62 4.75
N TYR A 113 -12.92 8.99 3.80
CA TYR A 113 -13.16 8.88 2.36
C TYR A 113 -12.31 7.77 1.76
N LEU A 114 -11.10 8.09 1.26
CA LEU A 114 -10.23 7.15 0.56
C LEU A 114 -10.14 5.76 1.21
N ASP A 115 -9.83 5.67 2.50
CA ASP A 115 -9.61 4.36 3.15
C ASP A 115 -10.89 3.52 3.24
N LYS A 116 -12.03 4.18 3.47
CA LYS A 116 -13.34 3.52 3.56
C LYS A 116 -13.81 3.07 2.18
N GLU A 117 -13.69 3.95 1.20
CA GLU A 117 -14.07 3.70 -0.19
C GLU A 117 -13.19 2.64 -0.83
N ALA A 118 -11.86 2.70 -0.65
CA ALA A 118 -10.93 1.69 -1.15
C ALA A 118 -11.25 0.30 -0.58
N LYS A 119 -11.65 0.23 0.70
CA LYS A 119 -12.08 -1.04 1.32
C LYS A 119 -13.38 -1.57 0.71
N GLN A 120 -14.36 -0.69 0.47
CA GLN A 120 -15.67 -1.06 -0.09
C GLN A 120 -15.56 -1.46 -1.57
N MET A 121 -14.76 -0.74 -2.34
CA MET A 121 -14.58 -0.95 -3.77
C MET A 121 -13.55 -2.00 -4.14
N ARG A 122 -12.80 -2.56 -3.17
CA ARG A 122 -11.70 -3.49 -3.44
C ARG A 122 -12.05 -4.63 -4.40
N TYR A 123 -13.26 -5.18 -4.30
CA TYR A 123 -13.75 -6.27 -5.17
C TYR A 123 -14.03 -5.85 -6.62
N ARG A 124 -13.98 -4.55 -6.91
CA ARG A 124 -14.19 -3.95 -8.24
C ARG A 124 -12.92 -3.27 -8.73
N LEU A 125 -12.32 -2.45 -7.87
CA LEU A 125 -11.08 -1.73 -8.11
C LEU A 125 -10.20 -1.77 -6.85
N ALA A 126 -9.06 -2.47 -6.93
CA ALA A 126 -8.11 -2.60 -5.84
C ALA A 126 -7.07 -1.47 -5.89
N VAL A 127 -7.41 -0.31 -5.33
CA VAL A 127 -6.52 0.85 -5.24
C VAL A 127 -5.60 0.74 -4.02
N SER A 128 -4.31 1.05 -4.17
CA SER A 128 -3.33 1.06 -3.09
C SER A 128 -2.28 2.14 -3.31
N LEU A 129 -1.73 2.66 -2.20
CA LEU A 129 -0.72 3.71 -2.18
C LEU A 129 0.59 3.17 -1.61
N PHE A 130 1.70 3.58 -2.19
CA PHE A 130 3.04 3.20 -1.74
C PHE A 130 4.02 4.36 -1.87
N LYS A 131 5.03 4.38 -1.00
CA LYS A 131 6.24 5.18 -1.18
C LYS A 131 7.43 4.28 -1.46
N ASP A 132 8.11 4.54 -2.56
CA ASP A 132 9.41 3.95 -2.82
C ASP A 132 10.50 4.81 -2.18
N PHE A 133 11.03 4.34 -1.04
CA PHE A 133 12.08 5.06 -0.32
C PHE A 133 13.39 5.18 -1.08
N SER A 134 13.64 4.32 -2.09
CA SER A 134 14.86 4.41 -2.89
C SER A 134 14.85 5.58 -3.87
N THR A 135 13.67 6.03 -4.29
CA THR A 135 13.47 7.13 -5.26
C THR A 135 12.81 8.36 -4.64
N GLY A 136 12.16 8.21 -3.48
CA GLY A 136 11.34 9.23 -2.86
C GLY A 136 9.98 9.44 -3.54
N CYS A 137 9.67 8.68 -4.60
CA CYS A 137 8.43 8.80 -5.35
C CYS A 137 7.31 7.96 -4.73
N TYR A 138 6.08 8.37 -4.98
CA TYR A 138 4.88 7.62 -4.62
C TYR A 138 4.33 6.86 -5.82
N GLN A 139 3.58 5.80 -5.56
CA GLN A 139 2.83 5.08 -6.58
C GLN A 139 1.39 4.85 -6.15
N ILE A 140 0.46 5.15 -7.05
CA ILE A 140 -0.91 4.67 -6.99
C ILE A 140 -0.97 3.40 -7.85
N THR A 141 -1.35 2.28 -7.26
CA THR A 141 -1.54 1.03 -7.99
C THR A 141 -3.02 0.67 -8.02
N ILE A 142 -3.48 0.14 -9.13
CA ILE A 142 -4.87 -0.21 -9.37
C ILE A 142 -4.91 -1.63 -9.93
N GLY A 143 -5.46 -2.57 -9.17
CA GLY A 143 -5.85 -3.88 -9.69
C GLY A 143 -7.29 -3.84 -10.19
N CYS A 144 -7.52 -4.25 -11.43
CA CYS A 144 -8.85 -4.26 -12.04
C CYS A 144 -9.54 -5.60 -11.77
N ASN A 145 -10.54 -5.61 -10.88
CA ASN A 145 -11.38 -6.78 -10.63
C ASN A 145 -12.65 -6.77 -11.49
N ASP A 146 -13.19 -5.58 -11.74
CA ASP A 146 -14.17 -5.36 -12.78
C ASP A 146 -13.49 -5.36 -14.16
N HIS A 147 -14.29 -5.56 -15.20
CA HIS A 147 -13.83 -5.57 -16.58
C HIS A 147 -13.52 -4.13 -17.07
N ILE A 148 -12.26 -3.72 -16.93
CA ILE A 148 -11.79 -2.39 -17.35
C ILE A 148 -11.18 -2.47 -18.75
N VAL A 149 -11.59 -1.53 -19.62
CA VAL A 149 -11.12 -1.43 -21.00
C VAL A 149 -10.58 -0.03 -21.27
N ALA A 150 -9.39 0.03 -21.85
CA ALA A 150 -8.84 1.26 -22.42
C ALA A 150 -9.01 1.25 -23.95
N LYS A 151 -9.30 2.41 -24.53
CA LYS A 151 -9.27 2.60 -25.98
C LYS A 151 -7.99 3.33 -26.36
N ASP A 152 -7.26 2.80 -27.32
CA ASP A 152 -6.11 3.49 -27.87
C ASP A 152 -6.52 4.56 -28.90
N SER A 153 -5.53 5.27 -29.46
CA SER A 153 -5.76 6.36 -30.41
C SER A 153 -6.41 5.93 -31.72
N VAL A 154 -6.42 4.64 -32.05
CA VAL A 154 -7.09 4.08 -33.24
C VAL A 154 -8.43 3.44 -32.89
N GLY A 155 -8.85 3.50 -31.62
CA GLY A 155 -10.11 2.99 -31.13
C GLY A 155 -10.10 1.50 -30.79
N GLN A 156 -8.92 0.85 -30.79
CA GLN A 156 -8.81 -0.55 -30.39
C GLN A 156 -9.01 -0.66 -28.88
N GLU A 157 -9.88 -1.59 -28.48
CA GLU A 157 -10.17 -1.89 -27.08
C GLU A 157 -9.12 -2.86 -26.53
N ARG A 158 -8.57 -2.51 -25.37
CA ARG A 158 -7.59 -3.32 -24.63
C ARG A 158 -8.06 -3.53 -23.20
N HIS A 159 -8.17 -4.78 -22.80
CA HIS A 159 -8.55 -5.16 -21.44
C HIS A 159 -7.39 -4.91 -20.50
N ILE A 160 -7.67 -4.31 -19.34
CA ILE A 160 -6.64 -3.87 -18.40
C ILE A 160 -6.72 -4.71 -17.13
N ASN A 161 -5.58 -5.28 -16.72
CA ASN A 161 -5.45 -6.01 -15.45
C ASN A 161 -4.94 -5.10 -14.34
N THR A 162 -3.98 -4.25 -14.67
CA THR A 162 -3.27 -3.46 -13.67
C THR A 162 -2.82 -2.13 -14.24
N ILE A 163 -2.94 -1.09 -13.42
CA ILE A 163 -2.42 0.25 -13.72
C ILE A 163 -1.52 0.64 -12.54
N LYS A 164 -0.28 1.02 -12.82
CA LYS A 164 0.63 1.64 -11.84
C LYS A 164 0.89 3.06 -12.30
N ILE A 165 0.82 4.01 -11.39
CA ILE A 165 0.95 5.45 -11.68
C ILE A 165 2.04 5.99 -10.77
N LEU A 166 3.06 6.62 -11.34
CA LEU A 166 4.19 7.18 -10.60
C LEU A 166 3.96 8.66 -10.33
N CYS A 167 4.01 9.04 -9.06
CA CYS A 167 3.74 10.40 -8.61
C CYS A 167 4.98 10.97 -7.90
N ASN A 168 5.52 12.05 -8.45
CA ASN A 168 6.64 12.82 -7.87
C ASN A 168 6.13 14.18 -7.39
N CYS A 169 5.20 14.14 -6.44
CA CYS A 169 4.51 15.29 -5.87
C CYS A 169 4.26 15.07 -4.37
N ASP A 170 3.69 16.07 -3.69
CA ASP A 170 3.36 15.96 -2.27
C ASP A 170 2.36 14.82 -2.01
N TYR A 171 2.56 14.07 -0.93
CA TYR A 171 1.70 12.93 -0.56
C TYR A 171 0.21 13.29 -0.47
N LEU A 172 -0.13 14.52 -0.05
CA LEU A 172 -1.52 14.97 -0.04
C LEU A 172 -2.15 14.94 -1.43
N LEU A 173 -1.41 15.32 -2.48
CA LEU A 173 -1.92 15.28 -3.85
C LEU A 173 -2.12 13.84 -4.32
N VAL A 174 -1.24 12.92 -3.91
CA VAL A 174 -1.38 11.48 -4.19
C VAL A 174 -2.66 10.91 -3.57
N VAL A 175 -2.97 11.29 -2.32
CA VAL A 175 -4.21 10.89 -1.65
C VAL A 175 -5.44 11.42 -2.40
N LEU A 176 -5.42 12.68 -2.82
CA LEU A 176 -6.52 13.30 -3.57
C LEU A 176 -6.72 12.65 -4.94
N ASP A 177 -5.63 12.34 -5.65
CA ASP A 177 -5.68 11.67 -6.95
C ASP A 177 -6.26 10.25 -6.83
N ALA A 178 -5.90 9.51 -5.77
CA ALA A 178 -6.46 8.17 -5.50
C ALA A 178 -7.96 8.23 -5.13
N GLU A 179 -8.37 9.23 -4.35
CA GLU A 179 -9.77 9.48 -4.01
C GLU A 179 -10.58 9.84 -5.26
N ALA A 180 -10.02 10.68 -6.16
CA ALA A 180 -10.67 11.05 -7.41
C ALA A 180 -10.90 9.84 -8.33
N ILE A 181 -9.91 8.93 -8.46
CA ILE A 181 -10.06 7.69 -9.22
C ILE A 181 -11.24 6.87 -8.71
N LEU A 182 -11.32 6.67 -7.40
CA LEU A 182 -12.38 5.90 -6.75
C LEU A 182 -13.75 6.58 -6.91
N THR A 183 -13.83 7.88 -6.67
CA THR A 183 -15.06 8.68 -6.79
C THR A 183 -15.60 8.68 -8.22
N GLU A 184 -14.75 8.92 -9.22
CA GLU A 184 -15.16 8.89 -10.63
C GLU A 184 -15.68 7.51 -11.02
N TYR A 185 -14.96 6.47 -10.59
CA TYR A 185 -15.33 5.10 -10.89
C TYR A 185 -16.66 4.69 -10.25
N GLU A 186 -16.89 5.04 -8.99
CA GLU A 186 -18.15 4.77 -8.31
C GLU A 186 -19.33 5.48 -9.01
N ALA A 187 -19.14 6.75 -9.39
CA ALA A 187 -20.19 7.57 -9.97
C ALA A 187 -20.55 7.16 -11.40
N ALA A 188 -19.58 6.77 -12.22
CA ALA A 188 -19.76 6.62 -13.67
C ALA A 188 -19.29 5.28 -14.25
N GLY A 189 -18.71 4.38 -13.45
CA GLY A 189 -18.11 3.12 -13.93
C GLY A 189 -16.87 3.32 -14.79
N LYS A 190 -16.29 4.51 -14.79
CA LYS A 190 -15.08 4.90 -15.54
C LYS A 190 -14.30 5.96 -14.76
N PHE A 191 -13.00 6.03 -15.00
CA PHE A 191 -12.14 7.04 -14.40
C PHE A 191 -11.08 7.49 -15.41
N SER A 192 -10.54 8.69 -15.21
CA SER A 192 -9.44 9.20 -16.01
C SER A 192 -8.17 9.29 -15.19
N ILE A 193 -7.05 8.87 -15.78
CA ILE A 193 -5.71 9.05 -15.21
C ILE A 193 -4.92 10.18 -15.91
N ALA A 194 -5.57 10.92 -16.82
CA ALA A 194 -4.89 11.94 -17.63
C ALA A 194 -4.62 13.24 -16.86
N ASN A 195 -5.45 13.57 -15.87
CA ASN A 195 -5.41 14.85 -15.15
C ASN A 195 -4.90 14.71 -13.71
N LEU A 196 -4.23 13.60 -13.39
CA LEU A 196 -3.61 13.39 -12.09
C LEU A 196 -2.32 14.21 -11.98
N HIS A 197 -1.86 14.47 -10.75
CA HIS A 197 -0.60 15.16 -10.47
C HIS A 197 0.63 14.26 -10.67
N CYS A 198 0.44 13.09 -11.28
CA CYS A 198 1.44 12.06 -11.45
C CYS A 198 2.17 12.19 -12.80
N CYS A 199 3.41 11.74 -12.84
CA CYS A 199 4.35 12.01 -13.93
C CYS A 199 4.54 10.87 -14.93
N ASP A 200 4.16 9.64 -14.57
CA ASP A 200 4.31 8.48 -15.44
C ASP A 200 3.27 7.40 -15.11
N LYS A 201 3.07 6.46 -16.04
CA LYS A 201 2.16 5.33 -15.86
C LYS A 201 2.63 4.08 -16.61
N ARG A 202 2.31 2.92 -16.04
CA ARG A 202 2.49 1.60 -16.65
C ARG A 202 1.18 0.86 -16.58
N ILE A 203 0.76 0.33 -17.71
CA ILE A 203 -0.51 -0.39 -17.85
C ILE A 203 -0.16 -1.81 -18.28
N GLU A 204 -0.63 -2.77 -17.52
CA GLU A 204 -0.51 -4.19 -17.84
C GLU A 204 -1.87 -4.66 -18.38
N GLU A 205 -1.88 -5.06 -19.64
CA GLU A 205 -3.05 -5.57 -20.34
C GLU A 205 -3.38 -7.00 -19.91
N ALA A 206 -4.65 -7.37 -20.03
CA ALA A 206 -5.08 -8.74 -19.87
C ALA A 206 -4.57 -9.58 -21.03
N ILE A 207 -4.17 -10.82 -20.72
CA ILE A 207 -3.77 -11.79 -21.72
C ILE A 207 -5.03 -12.33 -22.39
N ASP A 208 -5.08 -12.27 -23.72
CA ASP A 208 -6.14 -12.93 -24.47
C ASP A 208 -5.93 -14.44 -24.39
N MET A 209 -6.78 -15.10 -23.61
CA MET A 209 -6.72 -16.53 -23.37
C MET A 209 -8.12 -17.14 -23.49
N LYS A 210 -8.24 -18.11 -24.40
CA LYS A 210 -9.46 -18.91 -24.50
C LYS A 210 -9.50 -19.93 -23.35
N LEU A 211 -10.40 -19.68 -22.39
CA LEU A 211 -10.69 -20.61 -21.30
C LEU A 211 -11.79 -21.60 -21.71
N THR A 212 -11.63 -22.87 -21.31
CA THR A 212 -12.73 -23.85 -21.33
C THR A 212 -13.79 -23.50 -20.29
N ASP A 213 -14.99 -24.08 -20.40
CA ASP A 213 -16.07 -23.79 -19.44
C ASP A 213 -15.76 -24.24 -18.01
N GLU A 214 -14.93 -25.29 -17.86
CA GLU A 214 -14.43 -25.72 -16.56
C GLU A 214 -13.44 -24.69 -15.99
N GLU A 215 -12.49 -24.23 -16.80
CA GLU A 215 -11.46 -23.25 -16.41
C GLU A 215 -12.01 -21.89 -16.04
N LYS A 216 -13.09 -21.43 -16.69
CA LYS A 216 -13.80 -20.19 -16.30
C LYS A 216 -14.24 -20.21 -14.84
N ASN A 217 -14.49 -21.40 -14.30
CA ASN A 217 -14.90 -21.61 -12.91
C ASN A 217 -13.72 -21.97 -11.99
N GLN A 218 -12.48 -21.97 -12.46
CA GLN A 218 -11.31 -22.23 -11.62
C GLN A 218 -10.72 -20.94 -11.06
N ALA A 219 -9.92 -21.07 -10.00
CA ALA A 219 -9.24 -19.92 -9.44
C ALA A 219 -8.00 -19.51 -10.24
N PHE A 220 -7.29 -20.53 -10.70
CA PHE A 220 -6.11 -20.40 -11.50
C PHE A 220 -6.18 -21.36 -12.68
N VAL A 221 -5.56 -20.97 -13.78
CA VAL A 221 -5.32 -21.82 -14.93
C VAL A 221 -3.82 -21.85 -15.20
N ILE A 222 -3.29 -22.99 -15.61
CA ILE A 222 -1.87 -23.14 -15.92
C ILE A 222 -1.74 -23.24 -17.45
N ARG A 223 -0.86 -22.43 -18.04
CA ARG A 223 -0.41 -22.56 -19.44
C ARG A 223 1.10 -22.59 -19.45
N ASP A 224 1.68 -23.64 -20.02
CA ASP A 224 3.13 -23.80 -20.16
C ASP A 224 3.90 -23.62 -18.82
N GLY A 225 3.32 -24.11 -17.72
CA GLY A 225 3.88 -24.00 -16.38
C GLY A 225 3.69 -22.64 -15.69
N VAL A 226 3.09 -21.66 -16.37
CA VAL A 226 2.78 -20.34 -15.81
C VAL A 226 1.35 -20.33 -15.24
N PRO A 227 1.16 -20.01 -13.95
CA PRO A 227 -0.17 -19.85 -13.37
C PRO A 227 -0.75 -18.47 -13.71
N TYR A 228 -2.01 -18.45 -14.14
CA TYR A 228 -2.81 -17.26 -14.39
C TYR A 228 -4.01 -17.25 -13.47
N MET A 229 -4.27 -16.12 -12.82
CA MET A 229 -5.45 -15.97 -11.97
C MET A 229 -6.66 -15.62 -12.83
N VAL A 230 -7.78 -16.31 -12.60
CA VAL A 230 -9.05 -16.00 -13.27
C VAL A 230 -9.83 -15.01 -12.39
N ILE A 231 -10.08 -13.83 -12.94
CA ILE A 231 -10.80 -12.72 -12.29
C ILE A 231 -12.22 -12.64 -12.86
N GLY A 232 -13.18 -12.16 -12.06
CA GLY A 232 -14.57 -11.91 -12.50
C GLY A 232 -15.51 -13.11 -12.39
N ASN A 233 -15.04 -14.26 -11.92
CA ASN A 233 -15.87 -15.45 -11.66
C ASN A 233 -16.37 -15.57 -10.21
N GLY A 234 -16.12 -14.56 -9.37
CA GLY A 234 -16.52 -14.52 -7.96
C GLY A 234 -15.71 -15.42 -7.02
N LYS A 235 -14.68 -16.14 -7.50
CA LYS A 235 -13.86 -17.02 -6.67
C LYS A 235 -12.57 -16.37 -6.18
N ASN A 236 -12.03 -15.41 -6.92
CA ASN A 236 -10.83 -14.66 -6.56
C ASN A 236 -10.97 -13.22 -6.99
N PHE A 237 -10.15 -12.38 -6.36
CA PHE A 237 -10.01 -10.98 -6.68
C PHE A 237 -8.61 -10.52 -6.27
N LEU A 238 -8.11 -9.49 -6.93
CA LEU A 238 -6.91 -8.77 -6.55
C LEU A 238 -7.19 -7.99 -5.26
N ASN A 239 -6.43 -8.23 -4.20
CA ASN A 239 -6.53 -7.45 -2.97
C ASN A 239 -5.73 -6.15 -3.05
N SER A 240 -4.56 -6.20 -3.67
CA SER A 240 -3.65 -5.06 -3.91
C SER A 240 -2.63 -5.46 -4.98
N ILE A 241 -2.09 -4.47 -5.68
CA ILE A 241 -0.93 -4.65 -6.57
C ILE A 241 0.26 -4.00 -5.89
N ASN A 242 1.41 -4.67 -5.85
CA ASN A 242 2.60 -4.07 -5.25
C ASN A 242 3.19 -2.99 -6.17
N TYR A 243 3.80 -1.96 -5.58
CA TYR A 243 4.53 -0.95 -6.32
C TYR A 243 5.80 -1.51 -6.99
N GLU A 244 6.32 -0.78 -7.97
CA GLU A 244 7.57 -1.10 -8.62
C GLU A 244 8.74 -0.33 -8.00
N LYS A 245 9.64 -1.04 -7.33
CA LYS A 245 10.83 -0.42 -6.71
C LYS A 245 11.81 0.08 -7.77
N GLY A 246 12.36 1.27 -7.56
CA GLY A 246 13.34 1.90 -8.44
C GLY A 246 12.74 2.62 -9.65
N TRP A 247 11.41 2.79 -9.72
CA TRP A 247 10.79 3.52 -10.83
C TRP A 247 11.02 5.02 -10.67
N LEU A 248 11.84 5.57 -11.55
CA LEU A 248 12.17 6.99 -11.61
C LEU A 248 11.25 7.73 -12.59
N PRO A 249 10.96 9.02 -12.35
CA PRO A 249 10.26 9.86 -13.32
C PRO A 249 10.98 9.87 -14.68
N PRO A 250 10.23 9.89 -15.80
CA PRO A 250 10.81 10.09 -17.12
C PRO A 250 11.61 11.40 -17.12
N GLY A 251 12.75 11.39 -17.82
CA GLY A 251 13.84 12.38 -17.70
C GLY A 251 13.38 13.81 -17.44
N LYS A 252 14.02 14.43 -16.44
CA LYS A 252 14.08 15.90 -16.37
C LYS A 252 14.79 16.47 -17.59
#